data_AF-A0A1X0P6E8-F1
#
_entry.id   AF-A0A1X0P6E8-F1
#
_cell.length_a   1.000
_cell.length_b   1.000
_cell.length_c   1.000
_cell.angle_alpha   90.00
_cell.angle_beta   90.00
_cell.angle_gamma   90.00
#
_symmetry.space_group_name_H-M   'P 1'
#
loop_
_entity.id
_entity.type
_entity.pdbx_description
1 polymer ?
#
loop_
_entity_poly.entity_id
_entity_poly.type
_entity_poly.pdbx_seq_one_letter_code
_entity_poly.pdbx_strand_id
1 'polypeptide(L)'
;MHTPCARAVVGRYSSHPPVLTLLLLVLLCCTAGCLATIPHHSMYGETSQKNRPTGVVREIPRRGQGAVQAYTTSAAIDSSDSKDNKNFEPIRIKAYTRDLNDPSKYCTRAGDYCDTPSYNRQYCHHSSVLTVRKRKILVEWSIPAAIKLHTDRLLVHRAEGIVKLRREDVRGQCGWYNIPEEHYTEGLGDADLHVYVSAAASDSYSREFTCQRLKNHRPIAVAINLEPTSVLATEHHIRTVAHEIAHGLGFDGTTFAHLKMISAVENDVRGKPHVFLVVSPKAKEVAQKYYNCSKAPGLELEDQGNSALSHFEMRNVRGELMSPKAPGGGSYSALTLAVFDDMPFYKANSLVRMCYLIVVPRLST
;
A
#
# COMPACT_ATOMS: atom_id res chain seq x y z
N MET A 1 -9.66 49.53 11.99
CA MET A 1 -10.28 50.86 11.78
C MET A 1 -9.22 51.74 11.11
N HIS A 2 -9.39 52.34 9.93
CA HIS A 2 -10.47 52.31 8.93
C HIS A 2 -9.86 52.46 7.52
N THR A 3 -10.40 51.78 6.51
CA THR A 3 -10.34 52.20 5.10
C THR A 3 -11.31 53.38 4.90
N PRO A 4 -11.04 54.33 3.99
CA PRO A 4 -11.43 54.19 2.57
C PRO A 4 -10.34 54.80 1.62
N CYS A 5 -10.48 54.92 0.29
CA CYS A 5 -11.66 54.92 -0.57
C CYS A 5 -11.32 54.44 -2.00
N ALA A 6 -12.32 53.99 -2.75
CA ALA A 6 -12.18 53.52 -4.14
C ALA A 6 -12.35 54.64 -5.17
N ARG A 7 -11.78 54.45 -6.36
CA ARG A 7 -12.28 55.07 -7.61
C ARG A 7 -12.20 54.07 -8.75
N ALA A 8 -13.37 53.77 -9.33
CA ALA A 8 -13.48 53.06 -10.59
C ALA A 8 -13.55 54.05 -11.76
N VAL A 9 -13.02 53.68 -12.92
CA VAL A 9 -13.32 54.31 -14.20
C VAL A 9 -13.74 53.22 -15.17
N VAL A 10 -14.89 53.39 -15.81
CA VAL A 10 -15.44 52.49 -16.81
C VAL A 10 -15.15 53.05 -18.20
N GLY A 11 -14.54 52.24 -19.07
CA GLY A 11 -14.47 52.45 -20.52
C GLY A 11 -15.14 51.28 -21.23
N ARG A 12 -15.98 51.54 -22.24
CA ARG A 12 -16.82 50.52 -22.90
C ARG A 12 -16.13 49.89 -24.13
N TYR A 13 -16.61 48.70 -24.49
CA TYR A 13 -16.52 47.99 -25.78
C TYR A 13 -16.42 48.91 -27.02
N SER A 14 -15.80 48.54 -28.15
CA SER A 14 -15.47 47.21 -28.71
C SER A 14 -14.21 47.32 -29.63
N SER A 15 -13.66 46.33 -30.33
CA SER A 15 -14.08 44.94 -30.66
C SER A 15 -12.87 43.98 -30.88
N HIS A 16 -13.13 42.80 -31.46
CA HIS A 16 -12.16 41.77 -31.87
C HIS A 16 -12.26 41.47 -33.38
N PRO A 17 -11.33 40.69 -34.00
CA PRO A 17 -10.09 40.09 -33.49
C PRO A 17 -8.83 40.47 -34.31
N PRO A 18 -7.63 39.95 -33.97
CA PRO A 18 -7.12 38.90 -34.86
C PRO A 18 -6.63 37.65 -34.11
N VAL A 19 -7.13 36.48 -34.52
CA VAL A 19 -6.75 35.15 -33.99
C VAL A 19 -5.29 34.77 -34.34
N LEU A 20 -4.62 35.56 -35.18
CA LEU A 20 -3.28 35.29 -35.69
C LEU A 20 -2.16 35.49 -34.65
N THR A 21 -2.33 36.38 -33.66
CA THR A 21 -1.31 36.65 -32.64
C THR A 21 -1.24 35.57 -31.56
N LEU A 22 -2.34 34.84 -31.32
CA LEU A 22 -2.37 33.76 -30.32
C LEU A 22 -1.62 32.50 -30.82
N LEU A 23 -1.67 32.22 -32.12
CA LEU A 23 -1.00 31.07 -32.74
C LEU A 23 0.53 31.21 -32.76
N LEU A 24 1.06 32.43 -32.88
CA LEU A 24 2.51 32.69 -32.83
C LEU A 24 3.11 32.49 -31.43
N LEU A 25 2.35 32.79 -30.36
CA LEU A 25 2.79 32.55 -28.98
C LEU A 25 2.84 31.05 -28.62
N VAL A 26 1.95 30.23 -29.18
CA VAL A 26 1.94 28.78 -28.93
C VAL A 26 3.13 28.07 -29.61
N LEU A 27 3.54 28.51 -30.79
CA LEU A 27 4.67 27.90 -31.53
C LEU A 27 6.05 28.27 -30.95
N LEU A 28 6.20 29.41 -30.28
CA LEU A 28 7.46 29.83 -29.65
C LEU A 28 7.76 29.17 -28.30
N CYS A 29 6.78 28.53 -27.65
CA CYS A 29 7.01 27.73 -26.44
C CYS A 29 7.54 26.31 -26.72
N CYS A 30 7.62 25.87 -27.99
CA CYS A 30 7.98 24.48 -28.34
C CYS A 30 9.49 24.24 -28.58
N THR A 31 10.35 25.26 -28.53
CA THR A 31 11.81 25.09 -28.77
C THR A 31 12.72 25.71 -27.71
N ALA A 32 12.18 26.48 -26.75
CA ALA A 32 12.94 27.02 -25.63
C ALA A 32 12.95 26.05 -24.43
N GLY A 33 13.76 25.00 -24.53
CA GLY A 33 14.06 24.14 -23.38
C GLY A 33 14.92 24.89 -22.36
N CYS A 34 14.29 25.45 -21.31
CA CYS A 34 14.99 26.09 -20.21
C CYS A 34 15.00 25.21 -18.96
N LEU A 35 16.21 24.94 -18.48
CA LEU A 35 16.51 24.23 -17.24
C LEU A 35 15.95 25.00 -16.03
N ALA A 36 15.00 24.40 -15.30
CA ALA A 36 14.60 24.84 -13.97
C ALA A 36 15.04 23.79 -12.94
N THR A 37 16.30 23.87 -12.51
CA THR A 37 16.83 23.03 -11.43
C THR A 37 16.29 23.49 -10.08
N ILE A 38 15.18 22.92 -9.65
CA ILE A 38 14.80 22.91 -8.22
C ILE A 38 15.68 21.86 -7.53
N PRO A 39 16.40 22.20 -6.44
CA PRO A 39 17.34 21.28 -5.80
C PRO A 39 16.62 20.21 -4.96
N HIS A 40 16.05 19.20 -5.62
CA HIS A 40 15.84 17.91 -4.97
C HIS A 40 17.21 17.23 -4.81
N HIS A 41 17.65 17.05 -3.57
CA HIS A 41 18.84 16.26 -3.22
C HIS A 41 18.62 14.77 -3.52
N SER A 42 18.68 14.41 -4.81
CA SER A 42 18.82 13.04 -5.26
C SER A 42 20.27 12.62 -5.06
N MET A 43 20.55 11.79 -4.05
CA MET A 43 21.85 11.14 -3.93
C MET A 43 21.93 10.00 -4.93
N TYR A 44 22.69 10.19 -6.00
CA TYR A 44 23.12 9.11 -6.88
C TYR A 44 24.61 9.25 -7.18
N GLY A 45 25.39 8.26 -6.76
CA GLY A 45 26.77 8.04 -7.21
C GLY A 45 26.79 6.90 -8.22
N GLU A 46 27.74 6.92 -9.15
CA GLU A 46 27.79 5.97 -10.26
C GLU A 46 28.16 4.55 -9.83
N THR A 47 27.48 3.58 -10.42
CA THR A 47 28.12 2.39 -11.02
C THR A 47 27.13 1.75 -11.99
N SER A 48 27.60 1.42 -13.18
CA SER A 48 26.78 0.87 -14.27
C SER A 48 27.14 -0.59 -14.50
N GLN A 49 26.23 -1.51 -14.19
CA GLN A 49 26.34 -2.90 -14.64
C GLN A 49 24.98 -3.52 -14.96
N LYS A 50 25.00 -4.51 -15.86
CA LYS A 50 23.86 -4.96 -16.67
C LYS A 50 22.78 -5.69 -15.86
N ASN A 51 21.58 -5.12 -15.75
CA ASN A 51 20.41 -5.86 -15.26
C ASN A 51 19.62 -6.53 -16.39
N ARG A 52 19.29 -7.81 -16.22
CA ARG A 52 18.24 -8.52 -16.97
C ARG A 52 16.88 -8.30 -16.28
N PRO A 53 15.76 -8.25 -17.03
CA PRO A 53 14.44 -8.06 -16.44
C PRO A 53 13.97 -9.29 -15.65
N THR A 54 13.45 -9.07 -14.44
CA THR A 54 12.74 -10.09 -13.65
C THR A 54 11.34 -10.32 -14.20
N GLY A 55 11.07 -11.53 -14.70
CA GLY A 55 9.75 -11.94 -15.18
C GLY A 55 8.87 -12.46 -14.04
N VAL A 56 7.63 -11.99 -13.99
CA VAL A 56 6.58 -12.61 -13.16
C VAL A 56 5.94 -13.73 -13.97
N VAL A 57 6.02 -14.98 -13.50
CA VAL A 57 5.41 -16.13 -14.17
C VAL A 57 4.02 -16.37 -13.58
N ARG A 58 3.02 -16.48 -14.47
CA ARG A 58 1.66 -16.89 -14.13
C ARG A 58 1.58 -18.41 -14.18
N GLU A 59 1.28 -19.06 -13.07
CA GLU A 59 0.95 -20.50 -13.09
C GLU A 59 -0.42 -20.73 -13.75
N ILE A 60 -0.50 -21.82 -14.54
CA ILE A 60 -1.73 -22.23 -15.22
C ILE A 60 -2.46 -23.24 -14.30
N PRO A 61 -3.75 -23.04 -13.98
CA PRO A 61 -4.47 -23.95 -13.10
C PRO A 61 -4.51 -25.39 -13.64
N ARG A 62 -4.16 -26.37 -12.79
CA ARG A 62 -4.46 -27.78 -13.06
C ARG A 62 -5.95 -28.03 -12.80
N ARG A 63 -6.59 -28.83 -13.66
CA ARG A 63 -8.02 -29.17 -13.57
C ARG A 63 -8.37 -29.68 -12.16
N GLY A 64 -9.27 -28.98 -11.46
CA GLY A 64 -9.82 -29.39 -10.16
C GLY A 64 -9.59 -28.42 -9.01
N GLN A 65 -8.64 -27.48 -9.10
CA GLN A 65 -8.44 -26.46 -8.07
C GLN A 65 -9.25 -25.19 -8.38
N GLY A 66 -10.10 -24.77 -7.44
CA GLY A 66 -10.77 -23.47 -7.48
C GLY A 66 -9.76 -22.32 -7.46
N ALA A 67 -10.10 -21.17 -8.06
CA ALA A 67 -9.16 -20.11 -8.41
C ALA A 67 -8.21 -19.67 -7.27
N VAL A 68 -6.98 -20.18 -7.30
CA VAL A 68 -5.83 -19.74 -6.51
C VAL A 68 -4.81 -19.15 -7.48
N GLN A 69 -4.26 -17.97 -7.16
CA GLN A 69 -3.27 -17.29 -7.99
C GLN A 69 -2.02 -17.04 -7.16
N ALA A 70 -1.00 -17.88 -7.35
CA ALA A 70 0.34 -17.66 -6.83
C ALA A 70 1.14 -16.80 -7.82
N TYR A 71 1.89 -15.83 -7.28
CA TYR A 71 2.85 -15.03 -8.02
C TYR A 71 4.23 -15.24 -7.42
N THR A 72 5.12 -15.90 -8.15
CA THR A 72 6.51 -16.14 -7.72
C THR A 72 7.47 -15.30 -8.56
N THR A 73 8.41 -14.65 -7.89
CA THR A 73 9.51 -13.90 -8.51
C THR A 73 10.83 -14.54 -8.15
N SER A 74 11.65 -14.85 -9.16
CA SER A 74 13.01 -15.36 -8.98
C SER A 74 14.01 -14.23 -9.24
N ALA A 75 14.77 -13.82 -8.23
CA ALA A 75 15.92 -12.95 -8.37
C ALA A 75 17.19 -13.76 -8.08
N ALA A 76 18.15 -13.74 -8.99
CA ALA A 76 19.52 -14.17 -8.69
C ALA A 76 20.23 -13.04 -7.94
N ILE A 77 20.92 -13.36 -6.85
CA ILE A 77 21.64 -12.40 -6.01
C ILE A 77 23.13 -12.49 -6.35
N ASP A 78 23.73 -11.42 -6.85
CA ASP A 78 25.19 -11.27 -6.88
C ASP A 78 25.66 -10.96 -5.45
N SER A 79 26.45 -11.88 -4.88
CA SER A 79 26.80 -11.88 -3.46
C SER A 79 28.07 -11.07 -3.16
N SER A 80 27.91 -9.75 -3.05
CA SER A 80 28.97 -8.89 -2.50
C SER A 80 28.42 -7.75 -1.63
N ASP A 81 27.84 -8.08 -0.47
CA ASP A 81 28.20 -7.38 0.79
C ASP A 81 27.58 -7.99 2.06
N SER A 82 28.36 -7.91 3.15
CA SER A 82 28.07 -8.33 4.54
C SER A 82 27.81 -9.83 4.81
N LYS A 83 28.43 -10.36 5.88
CA LYS A 83 28.33 -11.77 6.28
C LYS A 83 26.98 -12.16 6.92
N ASP A 84 26.16 -11.18 7.31
CA ASP A 84 24.85 -11.38 7.93
C ASP A 84 23.73 -11.63 6.90
N ASN A 85 23.99 -11.40 5.61
CA ASN A 85 22.97 -11.42 4.56
C ASN A 85 22.63 -12.83 4.03
N LYS A 86 22.95 -13.90 4.79
CA LYS A 86 22.78 -15.30 4.35
C LYS A 86 21.38 -15.88 4.56
N ASN A 87 20.50 -15.21 5.31
CA ASN A 87 19.19 -15.75 5.73
C ASN A 87 17.96 -15.02 5.15
N PHE A 88 18.15 -14.00 4.30
CA PHE A 88 17.05 -13.27 3.69
C PHE A 88 16.78 -13.72 2.25
N GLU A 89 15.56 -14.15 1.98
CA GLU A 89 15.10 -14.58 0.65
C GLU A 89 14.03 -13.62 0.09
N PRO A 90 13.78 -13.60 -1.24
CA PRO A 90 12.61 -12.91 -1.79
C PRO A 90 11.31 -13.35 -1.10
N ILE A 91 10.54 -12.37 -0.60
CA ILE A 91 9.27 -12.63 0.06
C ILE A 91 8.23 -13.16 -0.94
N ARG A 92 7.49 -14.17 -0.52
CA ARG A 92 6.36 -14.73 -1.28
C ARG A 92 5.05 -14.27 -0.64
N ILE A 93 4.18 -13.63 -1.39
CA ILE A 93 2.85 -13.21 -0.92
C ILE A 93 1.81 -13.84 -1.84
N LYS A 94 0.81 -14.51 -1.27
CA LYS A 94 -0.20 -15.26 -2.03
C LYS A 94 -1.61 -14.82 -1.66
N ALA A 95 -2.37 -14.42 -2.67
CA ALA A 95 -3.74 -13.95 -2.50
C ALA A 95 -4.77 -15.03 -2.83
N TYR A 96 -5.80 -15.12 -1.99
CA TYR A 96 -6.90 -16.08 -2.08
C TYR A 96 -8.20 -15.32 -2.35
N THR A 97 -8.68 -15.40 -3.59
CA THR A 97 -9.80 -14.61 -4.11
C THR A 97 -11.10 -15.42 -4.23
N ARG A 98 -11.28 -16.46 -3.39
CA ARG A 98 -12.46 -17.33 -3.40
C ARG A 98 -13.74 -16.51 -3.19
N ASP A 99 -13.74 -15.62 -2.20
CA ASP A 99 -14.85 -14.71 -1.85
C ASP A 99 -15.26 -13.79 -3.01
N LEU A 100 -14.33 -13.39 -3.90
CA LEU A 100 -14.67 -12.57 -5.07
C LEU A 100 -15.56 -13.31 -6.11
N ASN A 101 -15.74 -14.62 -5.95
CA ASN A 101 -16.57 -15.46 -6.81
C ASN A 101 -17.75 -16.11 -6.06
N ASP A 102 -17.90 -15.84 -4.76
CA ASP A 102 -19.00 -16.32 -3.93
C ASP A 102 -20.06 -15.21 -3.77
N PRO A 103 -21.26 -15.34 -4.38
CA PRO A 103 -22.30 -14.31 -4.33
C PRO A 103 -22.89 -14.08 -2.93
N SER A 104 -22.55 -14.89 -1.92
CA SER A 104 -22.89 -14.61 -0.52
C SER A 104 -21.94 -13.64 0.17
N LYS A 105 -20.74 -13.40 -0.40
CA LYS A 105 -19.66 -12.57 0.18
C LYS A 105 -19.60 -11.15 -0.36
N TYR A 106 -20.43 -10.81 -1.35
CA TYR A 106 -20.45 -9.47 -1.91
C TYR A 106 -21.82 -9.11 -2.45
N CYS A 107 -21.98 -7.82 -2.69
CA CYS A 107 -23.24 -7.22 -3.07
C CYS A 107 -23.43 -7.42 -4.58
N THR A 108 -24.39 -8.26 -4.97
CA THR A 108 -24.63 -8.67 -6.36
C THR A 108 -25.55 -7.72 -7.13
N ARG A 109 -26.43 -7.01 -6.42
CA ARG A 109 -27.44 -6.09 -6.95
C ARG A 109 -27.64 -4.94 -5.97
N ALA A 110 -27.94 -3.75 -6.49
CA ALA A 110 -28.20 -2.56 -5.68
C ALA A 110 -29.59 -2.64 -5.01
N GLY A 111 -29.73 -2.12 -3.80
CA GLY A 111 -30.96 -2.16 -3.01
C GLY A 111 -31.10 -3.36 -2.06
N ASP A 112 -30.27 -4.39 -2.22
CA ASP A 112 -30.21 -5.53 -1.30
C ASP A 112 -29.39 -5.21 -0.03
N TYR A 113 -29.19 -6.22 0.83
CA TYR A 113 -28.24 -6.20 1.94
C TYR A 113 -27.28 -7.37 1.85
N CYS A 114 -25.99 -7.09 2.00
CA CYS A 114 -24.89 -8.05 2.02
C CYS A 114 -24.26 -8.09 3.42
N ASP A 115 -23.89 -9.28 3.88
CA ASP A 115 -23.16 -9.45 5.16
C ASP A 115 -21.68 -9.11 4.95
N THR A 116 -20.98 -8.67 5.99
CA THR A 116 -19.59 -8.20 5.89
C THR A 116 -18.63 -8.94 6.82
N PRO A 117 -17.30 -8.86 6.59
CA PRO A 117 -16.29 -9.30 7.53
C PRO A 117 -16.45 -8.75 8.96
N SER A 118 -17.12 -7.63 9.14
CA SER A 118 -17.38 -7.01 10.45
C SER A 118 -18.66 -7.54 11.12
N TYR A 119 -19.29 -8.60 10.59
CA TYR A 119 -20.54 -9.21 11.07
C TYR A 119 -21.73 -8.24 11.19
N ASN A 120 -21.69 -7.14 10.43
CA ASN A 120 -22.85 -6.29 10.20
C ASN A 120 -23.40 -6.55 8.78
N ARG A 121 -24.66 -6.16 8.57
CA ARG A 121 -25.26 -6.13 7.24
C ARG A 121 -25.12 -4.72 6.69
N GLN A 122 -24.63 -4.59 5.46
CA GLN A 122 -24.48 -3.30 4.78
C GLN A 122 -25.47 -3.20 3.62
N TYR A 123 -25.94 -1.99 3.36
CA TYR A 123 -26.84 -1.72 2.25
C TYR A 123 -26.07 -1.68 0.92
N CYS A 124 -26.60 -2.38 -0.08
CA CYS A 124 -26.00 -2.47 -1.40
C CYS A 124 -26.23 -1.18 -2.21
N HIS A 125 -25.37 -0.17 -2.05
CA HIS A 125 -25.34 0.96 -2.99
C HIS A 125 -24.91 0.50 -4.40
N HIS A 126 -25.33 1.21 -5.45
CA HIS A 126 -24.88 0.93 -6.83
C HIS A 126 -23.35 0.90 -6.98
N SER A 127 -22.64 1.73 -6.21
CA SER A 127 -21.18 1.75 -6.18
C SER A 127 -20.59 0.52 -5.47
N SER A 128 -21.27 -0.06 -4.49
CA SER A 128 -20.84 -1.24 -3.73
C SER A 128 -21.12 -2.57 -4.44
N VAL A 129 -21.74 -2.57 -5.62
CA VAL A 129 -21.92 -3.80 -6.42
C VAL A 129 -20.60 -4.25 -7.04
N LEU A 130 -20.21 -5.51 -6.80
CA LEU A 130 -19.01 -6.12 -7.41
C LEU A 130 -19.32 -6.57 -8.85
N THR A 131 -19.22 -5.63 -9.78
CA THR A 131 -19.41 -5.91 -11.21
C THR A 131 -18.30 -6.80 -11.77
N VAL A 132 -18.56 -7.46 -12.91
CA VAL A 132 -17.55 -8.23 -13.66
C VAL A 132 -16.28 -7.40 -13.93
N ARG A 133 -16.45 -6.12 -14.30
CA ARG A 133 -15.35 -5.18 -14.54
C ARG A 133 -14.51 -4.93 -13.28
N LYS A 134 -15.15 -4.72 -12.12
CA LYS A 134 -14.46 -4.50 -10.85
C LYS A 134 -13.70 -5.74 -10.38
N ARG A 135 -14.33 -6.92 -10.45
CA ARG A 135 -13.65 -8.19 -10.17
C ARG A 135 -12.43 -8.41 -11.09
N LYS A 136 -12.55 -8.08 -12.37
CA LYS A 136 -11.42 -8.14 -13.32
C LYS A 136 -10.27 -7.20 -12.92
N ILE A 137 -10.58 -5.95 -12.54
CA ILE A 137 -9.60 -4.98 -12.03
C ILE A 137 -8.88 -5.53 -10.79
N LEU A 138 -9.60 -6.06 -9.81
CA LEU A 138 -9.01 -6.66 -8.61
C LEU A 138 -8.06 -7.81 -8.94
N VAL A 139 -8.58 -8.84 -9.63
CA VAL A 139 -7.92 -10.13 -9.82
C VAL A 139 -6.77 -10.06 -10.83
N GLU A 140 -6.95 -9.37 -11.97
CA GLU A 140 -5.95 -9.37 -13.04
C GLU A 140 -4.92 -8.25 -12.92
N TRP A 141 -5.15 -7.25 -12.04
CA TRP A 141 -4.35 -6.02 -12.07
C TRP A 141 -4.02 -5.45 -10.69
N SER A 142 -5.01 -5.12 -9.86
CA SER A 142 -4.76 -4.39 -8.60
C SER A 142 -4.06 -5.24 -7.54
N ILE A 143 -4.53 -6.46 -7.29
CA ILE A 143 -3.90 -7.38 -6.33
C ILE A 143 -2.50 -7.83 -6.79
N PRO A 144 -2.29 -8.27 -8.06
CA PRO A 144 -0.97 -8.68 -8.51
C PRO A 144 0.07 -7.55 -8.51
N ALA A 145 -0.32 -6.35 -8.94
CA ALA A 145 0.59 -5.20 -8.93
C ALA A 145 0.93 -4.74 -7.50
N ALA A 146 -0.04 -4.78 -6.58
CA ALA A 146 0.18 -4.46 -5.18
C ALA A 146 1.13 -5.47 -4.50
N ILE A 147 0.91 -6.78 -4.70
CA ILE A 147 1.85 -7.82 -4.27
C ILE A 147 3.26 -7.53 -4.81
N LYS A 148 3.36 -7.24 -6.12
CA LYS A 148 4.66 -6.96 -6.76
C LYS A 148 5.39 -5.78 -6.11
N LEU A 149 4.68 -4.71 -5.71
CA LEU A 149 5.30 -3.57 -5.03
C LEU A 149 6.04 -3.98 -3.75
N HIS A 150 5.51 -4.94 -2.99
CA HIS A 150 6.19 -5.51 -1.81
C HIS A 150 7.26 -6.52 -2.18
N THR A 151 6.99 -7.48 -3.07
CA THR A 151 7.95 -8.55 -3.41
C THR A 151 9.21 -8.03 -4.10
N ASP A 152 9.12 -6.90 -4.80
CA ASP A 152 10.30 -6.20 -5.33
C ASP A 152 11.17 -5.63 -4.20
N ARG A 153 10.54 -5.07 -3.16
CA ARG A 153 11.18 -4.20 -2.14
C ARG A 153 11.54 -4.87 -0.83
N LEU A 154 10.97 -6.04 -0.53
CA LEU A 154 11.17 -6.73 0.75
C LEU A 154 11.75 -8.13 0.50
N LEU A 155 12.86 -8.41 1.18
CA LEU A 155 13.29 -9.77 1.48
C LEU A 155 12.75 -10.17 2.85
N VAL A 156 12.76 -11.47 3.15
CA VAL A 156 12.17 -12.04 4.37
C VAL A 156 13.05 -13.14 4.95
N HIS A 157 13.11 -13.21 6.28
CA HIS A 157 13.55 -14.43 6.96
C HIS A 157 12.36 -15.41 6.94
N ARG A 158 12.51 -16.53 6.22
CA ARG A 158 11.44 -17.51 6.11
C ARG A 158 11.12 -18.15 7.46
N ALA A 159 9.88 -18.60 7.61
CA ALA A 159 9.45 -19.35 8.78
C ALA A 159 10.02 -20.79 8.70
N GLU A 160 10.39 -21.34 9.85
CA GLU A 160 10.81 -22.74 9.94
C GLU A 160 9.59 -23.66 9.90
N GLY A 161 9.51 -24.49 8.86
CA GLY A 161 8.43 -25.47 8.68
C GLY A 161 7.10 -24.88 8.19
N ILE A 162 6.11 -25.77 8.04
CA ILE A 162 4.75 -25.41 7.62
C ILE A 162 3.91 -25.14 8.87
N VAL A 163 3.29 -23.96 8.95
CA VAL A 163 2.45 -23.56 10.08
C VAL A 163 0.98 -23.69 9.71
N LYS A 164 0.22 -24.43 10.51
CA LYS A 164 -1.24 -24.58 10.31
C LYS A 164 -1.98 -23.35 10.82
N LEU A 165 -3.06 -22.99 10.15
CA LEU A 165 -4.02 -22.06 10.72
C LEU A 165 -4.72 -22.69 11.91
N ARG A 166 -4.87 -21.89 12.96
CA ARG A 166 -5.55 -22.25 14.20
C ARG A 166 -6.97 -21.72 14.14
N ARG A 167 -7.96 -22.61 14.34
CA ARG A 167 -9.40 -22.27 14.26
C ARG A 167 -9.83 -21.26 15.34
N GLU A 168 -9.06 -21.19 16.42
CA GLU A 168 -9.18 -20.21 17.49
C GLU A 168 -8.63 -18.83 17.11
N ASP A 169 -7.55 -18.76 16.32
CA ASP A 169 -6.92 -17.49 15.92
C ASP A 169 -7.71 -16.81 14.79
N VAL A 170 -8.34 -17.59 13.90
CA VAL A 170 -9.26 -17.07 12.86
C VAL A 170 -10.68 -16.77 13.36
N ARG A 171 -10.93 -16.72 14.67
CA ARG A 171 -12.25 -16.26 15.19
C ARG A 171 -12.44 -14.76 14.93
N GLY A 172 -13.68 -14.30 15.04
CA GLY A 172 -13.99 -12.93 14.64
C GLY A 172 -13.79 -12.74 13.13
N GLN A 173 -13.37 -11.55 12.71
CA GLN A 173 -13.50 -11.06 11.33
C GLN A 173 -12.87 -11.98 10.27
N CYS A 174 -11.79 -12.68 10.61
CA CYS A 174 -11.14 -13.64 9.71
C CYS A 174 -11.99 -14.89 9.41
N GLY A 175 -12.83 -15.31 10.36
CA GLY A 175 -13.69 -16.49 10.24
C GLY A 175 -14.88 -16.30 9.30
N TRP A 176 -15.11 -15.06 8.84
CA TRP A 176 -16.10 -14.76 7.81
C TRP A 176 -15.61 -15.11 6.40
N TYR A 177 -14.29 -15.16 6.16
CA TYR A 177 -13.72 -15.40 4.82
C TYR A 177 -13.74 -16.90 4.46
N ASN A 178 -13.81 -17.24 3.16
CA ASN A 178 -13.73 -18.64 2.71
C ASN A 178 -12.27 -19.16 2.72
N ILE A 179 -11.72 -19.27 3.92
CA ILE A 179 -10.38 -19.82 4.16
C ILE A 179 -10.35 -21.30 3.75
N PRO A 180 -9.39 -21.73 2.92
CA PRO A 180 -9.25 -23.13 2.50
C PRO A 180 -9.07 -24.12 3.66
N GLU A 181 -9.71 -25.28 3.58
CA GLU A 181 -9.63 -26.30 4.65
C GLU A 181 -8.21 -26.86 4.79
N GLU A 182 -7.51 -26.99 3.65
CA GLU A 182 -6.11 -27.36 3.56
C GLU A 182 -5.18 -26.46 4.40
N HIS A 183 -5.56 -25.20 4.68
CA HIS A 183 -4.75 -24.32 5.53
C HIS A 183 -4.87 -24.64 7.03
N TYR A 184 -5.96 -25.29 7.47
CA TYR A 184 -6.11 -25.78 8.84
C TYR A 184 -5.53 -27.19 9.01
N THR A 185 -5.63 -28.04 7.98
CA THR A 185 -5.29 -29.46 8.06
C THR A 185 -3.86 -29.78 7.61
N GLU A 186 -3.39 -29.20 6.51
CA GLU A 186 -2.03 -29.36 5.97
C GLU A 186 -1.14 -28.20 6.41
N GLY A 187 -1.61 -26.98 6.20
CA GLY A 187 -1.03 -25.73 6.69
C GLY A 187 -0.68 -24.72 5.59
N LEU A 188 -0.11 -23.60 6.01
CA LEU A 188 0.31 -22.49 5.16
C LEU A 188 1.66 -22.81 4.51
N GLY A 189 1.63 -23.64 3.46
CA GLY A 189 2.76 -23.86 2.57
C GLY A 189 2.97 -22.69 1.58
N ASP A 190 3.99 -22.84 0.74
CA ASP A 190 4.33 -22.09 -0.49
C ASP A 190 4.45 -20.56 -0.49
N ALA A 191 3.97 -19.84 0.53
CA ALA A 191 4.15 -18.40 0.69
C ALA A 191 4.64 -18.01 2.09
N ASP A 192 5.07 -16.76 2.24
CA ASP A 192 5.52 -16.17 3.49
C ASP A 192 4.44 -15.25 4.11
N LEU A 193 3.47 -14.79 3.33
CA LEU A 193 2.24 -14.13 3.77
C LEU A 193 1.04 -14.60 2.92
N HIS A 194 -0.04 -15.02 3.58
CA HIS A 194 -1.28 -15.49 2.96
C HIS A 194 -2.40 -14.46 3.16
N VAL A 195 -2.94 -13.94 2.06
CA VAL A 195 -3.90 -12.83 2.05
C VAL A 195 -5.26 -13.32 1.53
N TYR A 196 -6.28 -13.38 2.39
CA TYR A 196 -7.66 -13.67 1.96
C TYR A 196 -8.33 -12.38 1.49
N VAL A 197 -8.91 -12.37 0.29
CA VAL A 197 -9.41 -11.14 -0.34
C VAL A 197 -10.91 -11.22 -0.57
N SER A 198 -11.65 -10.28 0.01
CA SER A 198 -13.08 -10.07 -0.22
C SER A 198 -13.36 -8.67 -0.78
N ALA A 199 -14.61 -8.45 -1.20
CA ALA A 199 -15.09 -7.17 -1.71
C ALA A 199 -16.56 -6.96 -1.33
N ALA A 200 -16.84 -7.12 -0.03
CA ALA A 200 -18.13 -6.83 0.59
C ALA A 200 -18.34 -5.32 0.76
N ALA A 201 -19.61 -4.90 0.84
CA ALA A 201 -19.94 -3.50 1.14
C ALA A 201 -19.32 -3.07 2.48
N SER A 202 -18.81 -1.85 2.53
CA SER A 202 -18.15 -1.30 3.72
C SER A 202 -18.22 0.22 3.75
N ASP A 203 -18.35 0.75 4.96
CA ASP A 203 -18.20 2.17 5.33
C ASP A 203 -16.75 2.68 5.21
N SER A 204 -15.78 1.79 4.96
CA SER A 204 -14.40 2.11 4.58
C SER A 204 -14.07 1.59 3.18
N TYR A 205 -13.25 2.34 2.42
CA TYR A 205 -12.72 1.93 1.10
C TYR A 205 -11.95 0.60 1.11
N SER A 206 -11.34 0.26 2.23
CA SER A 206 -10.73 -1.05 2.47
C SER A 206 -10.38 -1.23 3.94
N ARG A 207 -10.16 -2.48 4.35
CA ARG A 207 -9.75 -2.88 5.70
C ARG A 207 -8.82 -4.09 5.64
N GLU A 208 -7.87 -4.18 6.55
CA GLU A 208 -7.11 -5.38 6.90
C GLU A 208 -7.57 -5.95 8.25
N PHE A 209 -7.44 -7.26 8.40
CA PHE A 209 -7.60 -7.99 9.65
C PHE A 209 -6.49 -9.05 9.75
N THR A 210 -5.60 -8.93 10.74
CA THR A 210 -4.57 -9.96 10.94
C THR A 210 -5.16 -11.21 11.57
N CYS A 211 -5.05 -12.35 10.87
CA CYS A 211 -5.67 -13.61 11.27
C CYS A 211 -4.74 -14.54 12.07
N GLN A 212 -3.43 -14.53 11.79
CA GLN A 212 -2.47 -15.30 12.57
C GLN A 212 -1.07 -14.69 12.50
N ARG A 213 -0.38 -14.70 13.65
CA ARG A 213 1.04 -14.33 13.81
C ARG A 213 1.85 -15.55 14.27
N LEU A 214 3.13 -15.58 13.91
CA LEU A 214 4.12 -16.51 14.48
C LEU A 214 4.46 -16.13 15.93
N LYS A 215 5.20 -17.01 16.62
CA LYS A 215 5.70 -16.77 17.99
C LYS A 215 6.58 -15.51 18.11
N ASN A 216 7.26 -15.10 17.04
CA ASN A 216 8.03 -13.86 16.97
C ASN A 216 7.18 -12.63 16.59
N HIS A 217 5.85 -12.74 16.64
CA HIS A 217 4.86 -11.72 16.29
C HIS A 217 4.72 -11.39 14.79
N ARG A 218 5.48 -12.04 13.91
CA ARG A 218 5.37 -11.86 12.45
C ARG A 218 3.99 -12.31 11.93
N PRO A 219 3.21 -11.45 11.25
CA PRO A 219 2.01 -11.88 10.54
C PRO A 219 2.33 -12.89 9.43
N ILE A 220 1.50 -13.92 9.31
CA ILE A 220 1.60 -14.95 8.26
C ILE A 220 0.27 -15.17 7.52
N ALA A 221 -0.85 -14.82 8.14
CA ALA A 221 -2.17 -14.90 7.53
C ALA A 221 -3.00 -13.68 7.90
N VAL A 222 -3.59 -13.05 6.88
CA VAL A 222 -4.35 -11.81 6.98
C VAL A 222 -5.52 -11.84 6.02
N ALA A 223 -6.54 -11.06 6.30
CA ALA A 223 -7.69 -10.92 5.43
C ALA A 223 -7.94 -9.45 5.11
N ILE A 224 -8.18 -9.13 3.84
CA ILE A 224 -8.46 -7.77 3.38
C ILE A 224 -9.82 -7.70 2.69
N ASN A 225 -10.57 -6.64 2.98
CA ASN A 225 -11.78 -6.27 2.23
C ASN A 225 -11.48 -5.06 1.35
N LEU A 226 -11.83 -5.16 0.06
CA LEU A 226 -11.65 -4.09 -0.93
C LEU A 226 -13.03 -3.62 -1.40
N GLU A 227 -13.56 -2.56 -0.77
CA GLU A 227 -14.91 -2.04 -1.03
C GLU A 227 -15.09 -1.73 -2.53
N PRO A 228 -16.09 -2.32 -3.23
CA PRO A 228 -16.29 -2.12 -4.66
C PRO A 228 -16.42 -0.65 -5.09
N THR A 229 -16.88 0.25 -4.23
CA THR A 229 -16.90 1.71 -4.50
C THR A 229 -15.51 2.27 -4.80
N SER A 230 -14.45 1.73 -4.19
CA SER A 230 -13.05 2.15 -4.41
C SER A 230 -12.41 1.58 -5.67
N VAL A 231 -12.99 0.53 -6.25
CA VAL A 231 -12.32 -0.31 -7.26
C VAL A 231 -12.30 0.38 -8.63
N LEU A 232 -11.14 0.96 -8.95
CA LEU A 232 -10.86 1.69 -10.19
C LEU A 232 -9.56 1.19 -10.82
N ALA A 233 -9.46 1.27 -12.14
CA ALA A 233 -8.24 0.96 -12.89
C ALA A 233 -7.22 2.12 -12.82
N THR A 234 -6.75 2.46 -11.61
CA THR A 234 -5.80 3.55 -11.34
C THR A 234 -4.64 3.08 -10.45
N GLU A 235 -3.46 3.70 -10.61
CA GLU A 235 -2.32 3.42 -9.71
C GLU A 235 -2.66 3.67 -8.24
N HIS A 236 -3.54 4.65 -7.98
CA HIS A 236 -4.02 4.95 -6.64
C HIS A 236 -4.69 3.73 -6.00
N HIS A 237 -5.53 2.99 -6.73
CA HIS A 237 -6.15 1.77 -6.20
C HIS A 237 -5.13 0.64 -5.98
N ILE A 238 -4.11 0.48 -6.85
CA ILE A 238 -2.98 -0.44 -6.59
C ILE A 238 -2.28 -0.08 -5.27
N ARG A 239 -1.98 1.21 -5.05
CA ARG A 239 -1.35 1.69 -3.83
C ARG A 239 -2.26 1.51 -2.60
N THR A 240 -3.59 1.61 -2.76
CA THR A 240 -4.56 1.24 -1.72
C THR A 240 -4.47 -0.25 -1.36
N VAL A 241 -4.41 -1.15 -2.33
CA VAL A 241 -4.26 -2.59 -2.04
C VAL A 241 -2.89 -2.89 -1.40
N ALA A 242 -1.82 -2.21 -1.84
CA ALA A 242 -0.49 -2.33 -1.23
C ALA A 242 -0.46 -1.80 0.22
N HIS A 243 -1.21 -0.75 0.51
CA HIS A 243 -1.37 -0.22 1.87
C HIS A 243 -2.02 -1.23 2.81
N GLU A 244 -3.09 -1.93 2.40
CA GLU A 244 -3.67 -3.01 3.22
C GLU A 244 -2.71 -4.21 3.36
N ILE A 245 -1.96 -4.56 2.31
CA ILE A 245 -0.93 -5.61 2.40
C ILE A 245 0.21 -5.19 3.34
N ALA A 246 0.56 -3.90 3.42
CA ALA A 246 1.56 -3.38 4.35
C ALA A 246 1.10 -3.50 5.82
N HIS A 247 -0.16 -3.18 6.13
CA HIS A 247 -0.75 -3.52 7.44
C HIS A 247 -0.62 -5.03 7.70
N GLY A 248 -0.98 -5.85 6.69
CA GLY A 248 -0.88 -7.31 6.77
C GLY A 248 0.54 -7.89 6.84
N LEU A 249 1.58 -7.09 6.58
CA LEU A 249 2.98 -7.42 6.83
C LEU A 249 3.43 -7.02 8.26
N GLY A 250 2.57 -6.35 9.03
CA GLY A 250 2.86 -5.91 10.40
C GLY A 250 3.10 -4.42 10.54
N PHE A 251 2.75 -3.59 9.55
CA PHE A 251 2.73 -2.13 9.72
C PHE A 251 1.50 -1.73 10.54
N ASP A 252 1.54 -1.97 11.85
CA ASP A 252 0.46 -1.70 12.78
C ASP A 252 0.98 -1.48 14.21
N GLY A 253 0.25 -0.68 15.01
CA GLY A 253 0.65 -0.32 16.38
C GLY A 253 0.82 -1.52 17.32
N THR A 254 0.10 -2.63 17.11
CA THR A 254 0.26 -3.86 17.89
C THR A 254 1.61 -4.52 17.61
N THR A 255 1.98 -4.62 16.32
CA THR A 255 3.29 -5.16 15.92
C THR A 255 4.41 -4.23 16.37
N PHE A 256 4.26 -2.91 16.23
CA PHE A 256 5.24 -1.94 16.74
C PHE A 256 5.42 -2.03 18.27
N ALA A 257 4.35 -2.26 19.03
CA ALA A 257 4.41 -2.45 20.47
C ALA A 257 5.11 -3.76 20.86
N HIS A 258 4.75 -4.90 20.23
CA HIS A 258 5.41 -6.19 20.47
C HIS A 258 6.92 -6.14 20.16
N LEU A 259 7.31 -5.42 19.10
CA LEU A 259 8.70 -5.24 18.69
C LEU A 259 9.42 -4.10 19.42
N LYS A 260 8.75 -3.38 20.34
CA LYS A 260 9.29 -2.22 21.08
C LYS A 260 9.82 -1.10 20.18
N MET A 261 9.20 -0.92 19.01
CA MET A 261 9.56 0.09 18.00
C MET A 261 8.87 1.45 18.24
N ILE A 262 7.87 1.49 19.13
CA ILE A 262 7.02 2.67 19.39
C ILE A 262 7.36 3.32 20.74
N SER A 263 7.30 4.66 20.80
CA SER A 263 7.35 5.44 22.04
C SER A 263 6.29 6.54 22.03
N ALA A 264 5.78 6.90 23.21
CA ALA A 264 5.06 8.14 23.41
C ALA A 264 6.05 9.30 23.63
N VAL A 265 5.64 10.51 23.26
CA VAL A 265 6.23 11.79 23.65
C VAL A 265 5.13 12.65 24.27
N GLU A 266 5.43 13.16 25.45
CA GLU A 266 4.49 13.82 26.37
C GLU A 266 4.62 15.35 26.26
N ASN A 267 3.51 16.05 25.99
CA ASN A 267 3.36 17.52 26.03
C ASN A 267 4.33 18.37 25.18
N ASP A 268 5.26 17.77 24.44
CA ASP A 268 6.30 18.45 23.65
C ASP A 268 5.90 18.65 22.17
N VAL A 269 5.03 17.78 21.64
CA VAL A 269 4.68 17.81 20.21
C VAL A 269 3.50 18.74 19.95
N ARG A 270 3.81 20.01 19.67
CA ARG A 270 2.87 21.01 19.13
C ARG A 270 1.62 21.25 20.01
N GLY A 271 1.76 21.12 21.33
CA GLY A 271 0.66 21.27 22.28
C GLY A 271 -0.33 20.10 22.34
N LYS A 272 -0.03 18.97 21.67
CA LYS A 272 -0.75 17.70 21.90
C LYS A 272 -0.26 17.09 23.23
N PRO A 273 -1.14 16.51 24.08
CA PRO A 273 -0.74 15.93 25.36
C PRO A 273 0.11 14.67 25.19
N HIS A 274 -0.23 13.82 24.22
CA HIS A 274 0.48 12.59 23.89
C HIS A 274 0.61 12.50 22.37
N VAL A 275 1.80 12.15 21.86
CA VAL A 275 2.01 11.77 20.46
C VAL A 275 2.87 10.52 20.41
N PHE A 276 2.49 9.55 19.59
CA PHE A 276 3.24 8.31 19.41
C PHE A 276 4.15 8.41 18.19
N LEU A 277 5.34 7.82 18.28
CA LEU A 277 6.31 7.76 17.19
C LEU A 277 6.90 6.36 17.05
N VAL A 278 7.22 5.98 15.81
CA VAL A 278 8.19 4.90 15.54
C VAL A 278 9.58 5.47 15.78
N VAL A 279 10.29 4.90 16.76
CA VAL A 279 11.61 5.35 17.26
C VAL A 279 12.73 4.33 17.03
N SER A 280 12.45 3.29 16.24
CA SER A 280 13.44 2.26 15.89
C SER A 280 14.60 2.84 15.06
N PRO A 281 15.80 2.21 15.09
CA PRO A 281 17.03 2.85 14.63
C PRO A 281 17.01 3.32 13.16
N LYS A 282 16.57 2.47 12.23
CA LYS A 282 16.54 2.81 10.80
C LYS A 282 15.42 3.80 10.47
N ALA A 283 14.25 3.63 11.07
CA ALA A 283 13.15 4.58 10.95
C ALA A 283 13.57 5.99 11.40
N LYS A 284 14.32 6.09 12.51
CA LYS A 284 14.87 7.35 13.01
C LYS A 284 15.95 7.95 12.12
N GLU A 285 16.90 7.15 11.65
CA GLU A 285 17.93 7.57 10.67
C GLU A 285 17.28 8.17 9.41
N VAL A 286 16.30 7.47 8.84
CA VAL A 286 15.62 7.91 7.62
C VAL A 286 14.70 9.10 7.89
N ALA A 287 14.03 9.19 9.04
CA ALA A 287 13.27 10.37 9.47
C ALA A 287 14.15 11.62 9.51
N GLN A 288 15.32 11.53 10.17
CA GLN A 288 16.26 12.64 10.30
C GLN A 288 16.75 13.14 8.94
N LYS A 289 17.04 12.21 8.01
CA LYS A 289 17.41 12.55 6.63
C LYS A 289 16.25 13.16 5.84
N TYR A 290 15.05 12.59 5.95
CA TYR A 290 13.86 13.03 5.20
C TYR A 290 13.38 14.42 5.62
N TYR A 291 13.35 14.70 6.93
CA TYR A 291 12.97 16.01 7.47
C TYR A 291 14.12 17.03 7.50
N ASN A 292 15.33 16.66 7.06
CA ASN A 292 16.56 17.44 7.21
C ASN A 292 16.77 17.96 8.65
N CYS A 293 16.54 17.10 9.64
CA CYS A 293 16.56 17.44 11.06
C CYS A 293 17.25 16.33 11.85
N SER A 294 18.54 16.52 12.18
CA SER A 294 19.36 15.55 12.92
C SER A 294 18.86 15.24 14.34
N LYS A 295 17.99 16.10 14.89
CA LYS A 295 17.34 15.89 16.20
C LYS A 295 15.95 15.26 16.11
N ALA A 296 15.46 14.89 14.92
CA ALA A 296 14.15 14.27 14.79
C ALA A 296 14.08 13.00 15.68
N PRO A 297 13.07 12.89 16.57
CA PRO A 297 13.01 11.80 17.55
C PRO A 297 12.62 10.46 16.91
N GLY A 298 11.85 10.49 15.83
CA GLY A 298 11.34 9.32 15.09
C GLY A 298 10.36 9.73 13.99
N LEU A 299 9.52 8.78 13.55
CA LEU A 299 8.40 9.03 12.65
C LEU A 299 7.10 9.12 13.45
N GLU A 300 6.47 10.30 13.47
CA GLU A 300 5.17 10.49 14.12
C GLU A 300 4.09 9.60 13.49
N LEU A 301 3.35 8.90 14.34
CA LEU A 301 2.18 8.12 13.98
C LEU A 301 0.93 9.00 14.05
N GLU A 302 -0.05 8.66 13.24
CA GLU A 302 -1.37 9.28 13.24
C GLU A 302 -2.04 9.11 14.62
N ASP A 303 -2.80 10.12 15.04
CA ASP A 303 -3.48 10.14 16.35
C ASP A 303 -5.00 10.33 16.24
N GLN A 304 -5.54 10.47 15.01
CA GLN A 304 -6.96 10.64 14.77
C GLN A 304 -7.69 9.34 14.40
N GLY A 305 -8.74 9.03 15.18
CA GLY A 305 -9.74 8.00 14.88
C GLY A 305 -9.18 6.60 14.62
N ASN A 306 -9.80 5.87 13.69
CA ASN A 306 -9.44 4.48 13.38
C ASN A 306 -8.09 4.33 12.63
N SER A 307 -7.42 5.44 12.29
CA SER A 307 -6.08 5.42 11.68
C SER A 307 -4.95 5.53 12.71
N ALA A 308 -5.29 5.80 13.97
CA ALA A 308 -4.31 6.03 15.03
C ALA A 308 -3.37 4.84 15.22
N LEU A 309 -2.08 5.12 15.42
CA LEU A 309 -0.99 4.15 15.65
C LEU A 309 -0.68 3.16 14.51
N SER A 310 -1.55 3.02 13.51
CA SER A 310 -1.35 2.14 12.34
C SER A 310 -0.83 2.89 11.10
N HIS A 311 -0.87 4.22 11.11
CA HIS A 311 -0.48 5.07 9.99
C HIS A 311 0.58 6.11 10.42
N PHE A 312 1.35 6.65 9.47
CA PHE A 312 2.14 7.87 9.69
C PHE A 312 1.24 9.11 9.74
N GLU A 313 1.50 10.03 10.67
CA GLU A 313 0.81 11.33 10.84
C GLU A 313 0.71 12.07 9.49
N MET A 314 -0.51 12.21 8.97
CA MET A 314 -0.75 12.67 7.61
C MET A 314 -0.17 14.08 7.37
N ARG A 315 -0.15 14.92 8.41
CA ARG A 315 0.42 16.28 8.37
C ARG A 315 1.86 16.30 7.85
N ASN A 316 2.66 15.30 8.21
CA ASN A 316 4.10 15.31 7.95
C ASN A 316 4.45 14.65 6.61
N VAL A 317 3.71 13.60 6.22
CA VAL A 317 4.08 12.74 5.09
C VAL A 317 2.90 12.33 4.20
N ARG A 318 1.86 13.17 4.05
CA ARG A 318 0.64 12.96 3.22
C ARG A 318 0.77 12.16 1.90
N GLY A 319 1.91 12.23 1.21
CA GLY A 319 2.15 11.50 -0.04
C GLY A 319 2.67 10.06 0.09
N GLU A 320 2.96 9.58 1.31
CA GLU A 320 3.54 8.26 1.63
C GLU A 320 2.52 7.11 1.42
N LEU A 321 2.99 5.86 1.42
CA LEU A 321 2.16 4.66 1.34
C LEU A 321 1.30 4.47 2.59
N MET A 322 1.87 4.65 3.78
CA MET A 322 1.25 4.39 5.08
C MET A 322 0.73 5.64 5.78
N SER A 323 0.53 6.74 5.06
CA SER A 323 -0.35 7.82 5.55
C SER A 323 -1.82 7.45 5.37
N PRO A 324 -2.74 8.04 6.17
CA PRO A 324 -4.18 7.95 5.92
C PRO A 324 -4.52 8.38 4.49
N LYS A 325 -5.50 7.70 3.90
CA LYS A 325 -5.76 7.73 2.45
C LYS A 325 -6.01 9.15 1.92
N ALA A 326 -5.00 9.69 1.24
CA ALA A 326 -5.06 10.98 0.56
C ALA A 326 -5.08 10.79 -0.98
N PRO A 327 -5.92 11.55 -1.72
CA PRO A 327 -5.89 11.56 -3.18
C PRO A 327 -4.49 11.92 -3.71
N GLY A 328 -3.97 11.12 -4.64
CA GLY A 328 -2.62 11.29 -5.20
C GLY A 328 -1.46 10.81 -4.33
N GLY A 329 -1.71 10.34 -3.10
CA GLY A 329 -0.70 9.75 -2.21
C GLY A 329 -0.32 8.30 -2.57
N GLY A 330 0.17 7.56 -1.58
CA GLY A 330 0.49 6.13 -1.72
C GLY A 330 1.93 5.83 -2.17
N SER A 331 2.87 6.76 -2.00
CA SER A 331 4.26 6.59 -2.45
C SER A 331 5.03 5.65 -1.52
N TYR A 332 5.35 4.45 -1.99
CA TYR A 332 6.17 3.49 -1.23
C TYR A 332 7.60 4.00 -1.12
N SER A 333 7.86 4.72 -0.02
CA SER A 333 9.08 5.51 0.17
C SER A 333 10.09 4.79 1.08
N ALA A 334 11.25 5.42 1.25
CA ALA A 334 12.24 4.99 2.24
C ALA A 334 11.68 4.97 3.68
N LEU A 335 10.62 5.72 3.99
CA LEU A 335 10.03 5.80 5.34
C LEU A 335 9.35 4.47 5.72
N THR A 336 8.40 3.99 4.91
CA THR A 336 7.79 2.66 5.12
C THR A 336 8.84 1.55 5.07
N LEU A 337 9.80 1.63 4.14
CA LEU A 337 10.86 0.63 4.04
C LEU A 337 11.77 0.59 5.27
N ALA A 338 12.09 1.73 5.88
CA ALA A 338 12.88 1.79 7.10
C ALA A 338 12.15 1.13 8.30
N VAL A 339 10.84 1.33 8.41
CA VAL A 339 10.03 0.65 9.44
C VAL A 339 10.01 -0.86 9.23
N PHE A 340 9.91 -1.35 7.98
CA PHE A 340 10.03 -2.79 7.71
C PHE A 340 11.46 -3.33 7.93
N ASP A 341 12.51 -2.56 7.63
CA ASP A 341 13.91 -2.96 7.80
C ASP A 341 14.34 -3.05 9.27
N ASP A 342 13.67 -2.32 10.16
CA ASP A 342 13.81 -2.44 11.63
C ASP A 342 13.00 -3.61 12.22
N MET A 343 12.07 -4.23 11.48
CA MET A 343 11.41 -5.45 11.93
C MET A 343 12.36 -6.65 11.74
N PRO A 344 12.50 -7.57 12.71
CA PRO A 344 13.42 -8.71 12.59
C PRO A 344 12.96 -9.78 11.57
N PHE A 345 11.94 -9.46 10.77
CA PHE A 345 11.31 -10.35 9.79
C PHE A 345 11.80 -10.07 8.37
N TYR A 346 12.14 -8.81 8.07
CA TYR A 346 12.29 -8.32 6.70
C TYR A 346 13.62 -7.61 6.50
N LYS A 347 14.02 -7.49 5.24
CA LYS A 347 15.11 -6.62 4.81
C LYS A 347 14.64 -5.78 3.64
N ALA A 348 14.83 -4.46 3.70
CA ALA A 348 14.52 -3.58 2.60
C ALA A 348 15.56 -3.76 1.48
N ASN A 349 15.08 -4.12 0.28
CA ASN A 349 15.89 -4.30 -0.91
C ASN A 349 16.21 -2.93 -1.54
N SER A 350 17.39 -2.40 -1.22
CA SER A 350 17.88 -1.10 -1.69
C SER A 350 18.20 -1.04 -3.20
N LEU A 351 18.27 -2.18 -3.90
CA LEU A 351 18.60 -2.24 -5.33
C LEU A 351 17.42 -1.85 -6.24
N VAL A 352 16.21 -1.74 -5.69
CA VAL A 352 15.01 -1.39 -6.45
C VAL A 352 14.85 0.12 -6.57
N ARG A 353 15.23 0.66 -7.74
CA ARG A 353 15.00 2.06 -8.10
C ARG A 353 13.51 2.43 -8.00
N MET A 354 13.21 3.64 -7.52
CA MET A 354 11.85 4.21 -7.38
C MET A 354 11.10 4.46 -8.71
N CYS A 355 11.54 3.90 -9.83
CA CYS A 355 10.95 4.09 -11.15
C CYS A 355 10.33 2.79 -11.69
N TYR A 356 9.15 2.42 -11.17
CA TYR A 356 8.25 1.52 -11.91
C TYR A 356 7.23 2.36 -12.67
N LEU A 357 7.20 2.23 -13.99
CA LEU A 357 5.97 2.50 -14.74
C LEU A 357 4.98 1.39 -14.39
N ILE A 358 3.91 1.72 -13.67
CA ILE A 358 2.76 0.83 -13.56
C ILE A 358 1.96 0.99 -14.87
N VAL A 359 2.15 0.06 -15.80
CA VAL A 359 1.38 0.08 -17.05
C VAL A 359 -0.07 -0.27 -16.73
N VAL A 360 -0.94 0.75 -16.70
CA VAL A 360 -2.39 0.61 -16.67
C VAL A 360 -2.87 0.20 -18.07
N PRO A 361 -3.45 -0.99 -18.28
CA PRO A 361 -4.07 -1.30 -19.57
C PRO A 361 -5.26 -0.37 -19.81
N ARG A 362 -5.36 0.23 -21.00
CA ARG A 362 -6.63 0.80 -21.47
C ARG A 362 -7.61 -0.36 -21.68
N LEU A 363 -8.37 -0.69 -20.64
CA LEU A 363 -9.54 -1.56 -20.77
C LEU A 363 -10.56 -0.84 -21.65
N SER A 364 -10.72 -1.33 -22.88
CA SER A 364 -11.79 -0.91 -23.79
C SER A 364 -13.13 -0.94 -23.05
N THR A 365 -13.92 0.12 -23.27
CA THR A 365 -15.16 0.43 -22.54
C THR A 365 -16.12 -0.73 -22.47
#